data_AF-A0A936IN57-F1
#
_entry.id   AF-A0A936IN57-F1
#
_cell.length_a   1.000
_cell.length_b   1.000
_cell.length_c   1.000
_cell.angle_alpha   90.00
_cell.angle_beta   90.00
_cell.angle_gamma   90.00
#
_symmetry.space_group_name_H-M   'P 1'
#
loop_
_entity.id
_entity.type
_entity.pdbx_description
1 polymer ?
#
loop_
_entity_poly.entity_id
_entity_poly.type
_entity_poly.pdbx_seq_one_letter_code
_entity_poly.pdbx_strand_id
1 'polypeptide(L)' 'MQTGYLLYGLMIFGLLGTAHYTGWSFQSVDEVKGVPKTVRDNPGAYRAHYAGRYRYLGGK' A
#
# COMPACT_ATOMS: atom_id res chain seq x y z
N MET A 1 5.39 -34.77 -21.00
CA MET A 1 5.17 -34.30 -19.60
C MET A 1 5.71 -32.90 -19.35
N GLN A 2 6.88 -32.51 -19.90
CA GLN A 2 7.51 -31.20 -19.69
C GLN A 2 6.65 -29.98 -20.07
N THR A 3 5.91 -30.05 -21.18
CA THR A 3 5.08 -28.95 -21.68
C THR A 3 3.94 -28.57 -20.73
N GLY A 4 3.35 -29.55 -20.04
CA GLY A 4 2.28 -29.31 -19.07
C GLY A 4 2.76 -28.49 -17.88
N TYR A 5 3.95 -28.81 -17.36
CA TYR A 5 4.58 -28.05 -16.27
C TYR A 5 4.96 -26.63 -16.70
N LEU A 6 5.40 -26.43 -17.94
CA LEU A 6 5.73 -25.11 -18.46
C LEU A 6 4.49 -24.22 -18.58
N LEU A 7 3.39 -24.74 -19.11
CA LEU A 7 2.12 -24.01 -19.18
C LEU A 7 1.58 -23.68 -17.79
N TYR A 8 1.65 -24.64 -16.87
CA TYR A 8 1.25 -24.45 -15.48
C TYR A 8 2.08 -23.36 -14.78
N GLY A 9 3.40 -23.38 -14.96
CA GLY A 9 4.31 -22.37 -14.41
C GLY A 9 4.02 -20.97 -14.95
N LEU A 10 3.81 -20.83 -16.26
CA LEU A 10 3.44 -19.56 -16.90
C LEU A 10 2.10 -19.03 -16.37
N MET A 11 1.12 -19.91 -16.18
CA MET A 11 -0.19 -19.55 -15.64
C MET A 11 -0.08 -19.00 -14.21
N ILE A 12 0.64 -19.69 -13.32
CA ILE A 12 0.87 -19.22 -11.94
C ILE A 12 1.60 -17.89 -11.94
N PHE A 13 2.68 -17.78 -12.72
CA PHE A 13 3.47 -16.55 -12.77
C PHE A 13 2.65 -15.36 -13.28
N GLY A 14 1.84 -15.56 -14.32
CA GLY A 14 0.92 -14.54 -14.83
C GLY A 14 -0.08 -14.08 -13.76
N LEU A 15 -0.71 -15.03 -13.06
CA LEU A 15 -1.66 -14.72 -11.97
C LEU A 15 -1.00 -13.97 -10.81
N LEU A 16 0.20 -14.34 -10.41
CA LEU A 16 0.93 -13.63 -9.35
C LEU A 16 1.33 -12.23 -9.78
N GLY A 17 1.78 -12.07 -11.03
CA GLY A 17 2.13 -10.77 -11.59
C GLY A 17 0.93 -9.82 -11.64
N THR A 18 -0.22 -10.31 -12.09
CA THR A 18 -1.45 -9.49 -12.15
C THR A 18 -1.98 -9.16 -10.75
N ALA A 19 -1.96 -10.13 -9.83
CA ALA A 19 -2.35 -9.92 -8.43
C ALA A 19 -1.48 -8.84 -7.78
N HIS A 20 -0.16 -8.89 -7.98
CA HIS A 20 0.75 -7.88 -7.44
C HIS A 20 0.55 -6.50 -8.07
N TYR A 21 0.41 -6.43 -9.40
CA TYR A 21 0.23 -5.17 -10.11
C TYR A 21 -1.09 -4.47 -9.74
N THR A 22 -2.16 -5.24 -9.57
CA THR A 22 -3.48 -4.70 -9.21
C THR A 22 -3.68 -4.53 -7.71
N GLY A 23 -2.75 -5.01 -6.88
CA GLY A 23 -2.84 -4.95 -5.42
C GLY A 23 -3.89 -5.89 -4.85
N TRP A 24 -4.13 -7.05 -5.47
CA TRP A 24 -4.99 -8.09 -4.90
C TRP A 24 -4.51 -8.46 -3.50
N SER A 25 -5.44 -8.39 -2.55
CA SER A 25 -5.24 -8.79 -1.17
C SER A 25 -6.39 -9.68 -0.74
N PHE A 26 -6.09 -10.78 -0.06
CA PHE A 26 -7.10 -11.61 0.60
C PHE A 26 -7.63 -10.96 1.89
N GLN A 27 -6.98 -9.89 2.35
CA GLN A 27 -7.45 -9.10 3.47
C GLN A 27 -8.34 -7.97 2.96
N SER A 28 -9.55 -7.87 3.52
CA SER A 28 -10.36 -6.66 3.38
C SER A 28 -9.66 -5.56 4.17
N VAL A 29 -9.01 -4.63 3.45
CA VAL A 29 -8.39 -3.46 4.07
C VAL A 29 -9.34 -2.29 3.87
N ASP A 30 -9.82 -1.70 4.96
CA ASP A 30 -10.64 -0.48 4.87
C ASP A 30 -9.76 0.67 4.36
N GLU A 31 -10.17 1.27 3.23
CA GLU A 31 -9.53 2.49 2.74
C GLU A 31 -9.91 3.66 3.67
N VAL A 32 -8.96 4.14 4.48
CA VAL A 32 -9.14 5.36 5.27
C VAL A 32 -8.99 6.57 4.35
N LYS A 33 -10.13 7.11 3.90
CA LYS A 33 -10.19 8.32 3.07
C LYS A 33 -10.03 9.57 3.93
N GLY A 34 -9.50 10.65 3.34
CA GLY A 34 -9.36 11.95 4.02
C GLY A 34 -8.08 12.14 4.83
N VAL A 35 -7.16 11.16 4.83
CA VAL A 35 -5.82 11.35 5.42
C VAL A 35 -4.98 12.23 4.48
N PRO A 36 -4.29 13.26 5.01
CA PRO A 36 -3.41 14.12 4.21
C PRO A 36 -2.35 13.31 3.46
N LYS A 37 -2.32 13.42 2.12
CA LYS A 37 -1.39 12.66 1.26
C LYS A 37 -0.13 13.44 0.91
N THR A 38 -0.14 14.75 1.12
CA THR A 38 0.99 15.63 0.83
C THR A 38 1.32 16.54 2.01
N VAL A 39 2.53 17.10 1.99
CA VAL A 39 2.97 18.13 2.96
C VAL A 39 2.06 19.37 2.91
N ARG A 40 1.47 19.66 1.74
CA ARG A 40 0.53 20.77 1.58
C ARG A 40 -0.80 20.50 2.30
N ASP A 41 -1.22 19.24 2.33
CA ASP A 41 -2.43 18.80 3.01
C ASP A 41 -2.24 18.69 4.54
N ASN A 42 -0.99 18.54 5.01
CA ASN A 42 -0.64 18.56 6.43
C ASN A 42 0.70 19.28 6.70
N PRO A 43 0.69 20.63 6.73
CA PRO A 43 1.89 21.41 7.04
C PRO A 43 2.40 21.17 8.48
N GLY A 44 1.58 20.57 9.35
CA GLY A 44 1.99 20.13 10.69
C GLY A 44 2.92 18.91 10.69
N ALA A 45 2.95 18.12 9.62
CA ALA A 45 3.79 16.93 9.49
C ALA A 45 5.30 17.24 9.32
N TYR A 46 5.65 18.46 8.89
CA TYR A 46 7.06 18.88 8.73
C TYR A 46 7.68 19.42 10.03
N ARG A 47 6.91 19.60 11.12
CA ARG A 47 7.47 20.11 12.37
C ARG A 47 8.39 19.04 12.97
N ALA A 48 9.68 19.22 12.73
CA ALA A 48 10.73 18.29 13.10
C ALA A 48 10.72 17.95 14.60
N HIS A 49 11.18 16.74 14.89
CA HIS A 49 11.35 16.07 16.19
C HIS A 49 12.16 16.83 17.28
N TYR A 50 12.46 18.12 17.12
CA TYR A 50 13.27 18.90 18.07
C TYR A 50 12.46 19.84 18.96
N ALA A 51 11.15 19.96 18.77
CA ALA A 51 10.29 20.81 19.59
C ALA A 51 9.31 19.96 20.42
N GLY A 52 9.76 19.35 21.52
CA GLY A 52 9.04 18.91 22.75
C GLY A 52 7.62 18.30 22.73
N ARG A 53 6.92 18.20 21.60
CA ARG A 53 5.60 17.59 21.40
C ARG A 53 5.59 16.91 20.04
N TYR A 54 5.55 15.57 20.09
CA TYR A 54 6.00 14.73 18.99
C TYR A 54 4.93 14.28 18.00
N ARG A 55 3.63 14.42 18.30
CA ARG A 55 2.57 13.89 17.44
C ARG A 55 1.31 14.71 17.63
N TYR A 56 0.76 15.24 16.55
CA TYR A 56 -0.66 15.59 16.52
C TYR A 56 -1.43 14.26 16.39
N LEU A 57 -2.12 13.86 17.46
CA LEU A 57 -2.92 12.63 17.58
C LEU A 57 -4.41 12.89 17.35
N GLY A 58 -4.76 13.82 16.47
CA GLY A 58 -6.14 14.17 16.16
C GLY A 58 -6.40 14.10 14.66
N GLY A 59 -7.43 13.35 14.25
CA GLY A 59 -8.03 13.48 12.92
C GLY A 59 -9.05 14.62 12.91
N LYS A 60 -9.28 15.23 11.75
CA LYS A 60 -10.52 15.96 11.47
C LYS A 60 -11.60 14.98 11.04
#